data_AF-H2XVZ2-F1
#
_entry.id   AF-H2XVZ2-F1
#
_cell.length_a   1.000
_cell.length_b   1.000
_cell.length_c   1.000
_cell.angle_alpha   90.00
_cell.angle_beta   90.00
_cell.angle_gamma   90.00
#
_symmetry.space_group_name_H-M   'P 1'
#
loop_
_entity.id
_entity.type
_entity.pdbx_description
1 polymer ?
#
loop_
_entity_poly.entity_id
_entity_poly.type
_entity_poly.pdbx_seq_one_letter_code
_entity_poly.pdbx_strand_id
1 'polypeptide(L)'
;MQLHMHGLNVKDLNVYLKGRLTHRVRMLTRLSGPWSIEGRDEPRVFGEDGDWWNEERVEFNIVEPAQLVLEGVRGENYRGDIAIDDITITQSSCPSALVDCSFDNDTCGWRQMFDDDFNWLPNVGETRTRDTGPSSDHTRADNDGRYLFIEASWPRVEG
;
A
#
# COMPACT_ATOMS: atom_id res chain seq x y z
N MET A 1 7.95 -4.31 -7.58
CA MET A 1 9.28 -4.33 -6.93
C MET A 1 9.07 -4.21 -5.44
N GLN A 2 9.96 -4.75 -4.62
CA GLN A 2 9.95 -4.48 -3.19
C GLN A 2 10.82 -3.26 -2.92
N LEU A 3 10.30 -2.32 -2.14
CA LEU A 3 10.95 -1.08 -1.75
C LEU A 3 10.94 -0.95 -0.23
N HIS A 4 12.09 -0.68 0.34
CA HIS A 4 12.21 -0.30 1.73
C HIS A 4 12.88 1.05 1.81
N MET A 5 12.26 1.97 2.52
CA MET A 5 12.78 3.31 2.76
C MET A 5 12.58 3.58 4.24
N HIS A 6 13.66 3.81 4.98
CA HIS A 6 13.56 4.04 6.42
C HIS A 6 14.59 5.08 6.88
N GLY A 7 14.36 5.63 8.07
CA GLY A 7 15.29 6.50 8.75
C GLY A 7 15.15 8.00 8.45
N LEU A 8 15.88 8.82 9.22
CA LEU A 8 15.73 10.28 9.21
C LEU A 8 16.26 10.87 7.91
N ASN A 9 15.49 11.80 7.34
CA ASN A 9 15.80 12.50 6.10
C ASN A 9 16.02 11.56 4.90
N VAL A 10 15.48 10.33 4.94
CA VAL A 10 15.37 9.52 3.73
C VAL A 10 14.62 10.33 2.67
N LYS A 11 15.15 10.37 1.45
CA LYS A 11 14.65 11.28 0.41
C LYS A 11 13.89 10.50 -0.65
N ASP A 12 14.32 10.55 -1.91
CA ASP A 12 13.51 10.06 -3.02
C ASP A 12 14.19 8.92 -3.74
N LEU A 13 13.39 7.99 -4.24
CA LEU A 13 13.71 7.10 -5.34
C LEU A 13 12.99 7.62 -6.60
N ASN A 14 13.76 8.15 -7.55
CA ASN A 14 13.25 8.55 -8.85
C ASN A 14 13.24 7.34 -9.79
N VAL A 15 12.12 7.15 -10.49
CA VAL A 15 11.99 6.12 -11.53
C VAL A 15 11.74 6.80 -12.86
N TYR A 16 12.60 6.59 -13.84
CA TYR A 16 12.48 7.21 -15.16
C TYR A 16 12.98 6.34 -16.31
N LEU A 17 12.46 6.60 -17.51
CA LEU A 17 13.02 6.05 -18.75
C LEU A 17 14.04 7.02 -19.33
N LYS A 18 15.18 6.48 -19.75
CA LYS A 18 16.20 7.20 -20.52
C LYS A 18 16.33 6.59 -21.91
N GLY A 19 15.96 7.32 -22.95
CA GLY A 19 16.07 6.88 -24.34
C GLY A 19 17.51 6.57 -24.72
N ARG A 20 17.77 5.40 -25.33
CA ARG A 20 19.14 4.95 -25.66
C ARG A 20 19.79 5.78 -26.77
N LEU A 21 19.00 6.22 -27.74
CA LEU A 21 19.49 7.01 -28.88
C LEU A 21 19.26 8.51 -28.65
N THR A 22 18.07 8.86 -28.17
CA THR A 22 17.64 10.25 -28.00
C THR A 22 18.17 10.90 -26.72
N HIS A 23 18.61 10.09 -25.75
CA HIS A 23 18.96 10.53 -24.39
C HIS A 23 17.83 11.28 -23.67
N ARG A 24 16.59 11.24 -24.18
CA ARG A 24 15.43 11.87 -23.54
C ARG A 24 15.13 11.15 -22.23
N VAL A 25 14.89 11.95 -21.19
CA VAL A 25 14.50 11.47 -19.87
C VAL A 25 13.00 11.68 -19.70
N ARG A 26 12.29 10.64 -19.29
CA ARG A 26 10.86 10.70 -18.97
C ARG A 26 10.65 10.16 -17.55
N MET A 27 10.36 11.06 -16.62
CA MET A 27 10.00 10.70 -15.25
C MET A 27 8.71 9.89 -15.25
N LEU A 28 8.73 8.74 -14.58
CA LEU A 28 7.57 7.87 -14.42
C LEU A 28 6.91 8.13 -13.06
N THR A 29 7.72 8.08 -12.00
CA THR A 29 7.26 8.39 -10.64
C THR A 29 8.44 8.83 -9.77
N ARG A 30 8.10 9.45 -8.65
CA ARG A 30 9.00 9.80 -7.56
C ARG A 30 8.42 9.17 -6.28
N LEU A 31 9.14 8.20 -5.75
CA LEU A 31 8.78 7.53 -4.50
C LEU A 31 9.58 8.19 -3.39
N SER A 32 8.94 9.04 -2.62
CA SER A 32 9.55 9.65 -1.45
C SER A 32 9.46 8.70 -0.27
N GLY A 33 10.50 8.68 0.56
CA GLY A 33 10.51 7.88 1.78
C GLY A 33 9.46 8.37 2.79
N PRO A 34 9.28 7.59 3.87
CA PRO A 34 8.10 7.65 4.69
C PRO A 34 8.25 8.62 5.89
N TRP A 35 7.30 9.41 6.38
CA TRP A 35 5.92 9.76 5.97
C TRP A 35 5.51 11.05 6.73
N SER A 36 6.07 12.23 6.44
CA SER A 36 5.47 13.48 6.94
C SER A 36 4.34 13.88 6.01
N ILE A 37 3.10 13.56 6.39
CA ILE A 37 1.85 14.36 6.33
C ILE A 37 1.70 15.52 5.31
N GLU A 38 2.38 15.54 4.18
CA GLU A 38 2.23 16.56 3.14
C GLU A 38 2.35 15.93 1.76
N GLY A 39 1.20 15.63 1.14
CA GLY A 39 1.10 15.56 -0.32
C GLY A 39 0.58 14.26 -0.94
N ARG A 40 0.27 13.22 -0.16
CA ARG A 40 -0.74 12.23 -0.56
C ARG A 40 -1.81 12.24 0.52
N ASP A 41 -3.04 12.54 0.13
CA ASP A 41 -4.23 12.48 0.99
C ASP A 41 -4.53 11.01 1.37
N GLU A 42 -3.67 10.34 2.13
CA GLU A 42 -4.05 9.19 2.97
C GLU A 42 -2.98 8.93 4.05
N PRO A 43 -3.31 9.01 5.35
CA PRO A 43 -2.42 8.60 6.43
C PRO A 43 -2.59 7.10 6.67
N ARG A 44 -1.70 6.25 6.12
CA ARG A 44 -1.61 4.85 6.56
C ARG A 44 -1.08 4.82 8.00
N VAL A 45 -1.99 4.77 8.97
CA VAL A 45 -1.72 4.94 10.39
C VAL A 45 -1.72 3.60 11.13
N PHE A 46 -0.50 3.19 11.45
CA PHE A 46 0.01 2.55 12.67
C PHE A 46 -0.42 1.13 13.08
N GLY A 47 0.56 0.23 12.93
CA GLY A 47 0.99 -0.74 13.93
C GLY A 47 2.53 -0.87 13.86
N GLU A 48 3.22 -0.39 14.89
CA GLU A 48 4.66 -0.55 15.23
C GLU A 48 5.72 -0.40 14.10
N ASP A 49 6.35 0.79 14.07
CA ASP A 49 7.51 1.26 13.27
C ASP A 49 7.40 1.15 11.73
N GLY A 50 7.47 2.29 11.04
CA GLY A 50 7.49 2.40 9.57
C GLY A 50 8.75 1.83 8.89
N ASP A 51 9.17 0.64 9.31
CA ASP A 51 10.36 -0.10 8.92
C ASP A 51 9.95 -1.44 8.27
N TRP A 52 9.34 -1.39 7.10
CA TRP A 52 8.82 -2.57 6.41
C TRP A 52 8.93 -2.43 4.89
N TRP A 53 9.05 -3.58 4.21
CA TRP A 53 9.10 -3.66 2.76
C TRP A 53 7.72 -3.37 2.16
N ASN A 54 7.67 -2.43 1.23
CA ASN A 54 6.51 -2.02 0.47
C ASN A 54 6.58 -2.62 -0.94
N GLU A 55 5.46 -3.18 -1.42
CA GLU A 55 5.36 -3.51 -2.84
C GLU A 55 5.04 -2.23 -3.64
N GLU A 56 5.94 -1.87 -4.54
CA GLU A 56 5.80 -0.73 -5.44
C GLU A 56 5.58 -1.17 -6.88
N ARG A 57 4.64 -0.48 -7.54
CA ARG A 57 4.22 -0.76 -8.92
C ARG A 57 4.25 0.52 -9.74
N VAL A 58 4.93 0.48 -10.88
CA VAL A 58 5.05 1.62 -11.79
C VAL A 58 4.64 1.18 -13.18
N GLU A 59 3.53 1.72 -13.67
CA GLU A 59 3.08 1.48 -15.04
C GLU A 59 3.77 2.45 -16.00
N PHE A 60 4.22 1.95 -17.15
CA PHE A 60 4.88 2.76 -18.16
C PHE A 60 4.78 2.19 -19.56
N ASN A 61 4.87 3.07 -20.56
CA ASN A 61 4.84 2.71 -21.97
C ASN A 61 6.20 2.96 -22.65
N ILE A 62 6.81 1.93 -23.24
CA ILE A 62 8.07 2.07 -23.99
C ILE A 62 7.72 2.34 -25.46
N VAL A 63 7.96 3.57 -25.92
CA VAL A 63 7.71 3.99 -27.32
C VAL A 63 8.96 3.93 -28.20
N GLU A 64 10.15 3.89 -27.58
CA GLU A 64 11.45 3.78 -28.24
C GLU A 64 12.44 3.02 -27.32
N PRO A 65 13.53 2.42 -27.84
CA PRO A 65 14.50 1.72 -27.02
C PRO A 65 15.04 2.61 -25.89
N ALA A 66 14.83 2.17 -24.64
CA ALA A 66 15.15 2.95 -23.44
C ALA A 66 15.77 2.08 -22.34
N GLN A 67 16.41 2.73 -21.38
CA GLN A 67 16.82 2.14 -20.10
C GLN A 67 15.81 2.56 -19.03
N LEU A 68 15.34 1.60 -18.24
CA LEU A 68 14.69 1.90 -16.96
C LEU A 68 15.79 2.27 -15.96
N VAL A 69 15.63 3.43 -15.31
CA VAL A 69 16.59 3.94 -14.35
C VAL A 69 15.90 4.13 -13.00
N LEU A 70 16.53 3.56 -11.98
CA LEU A 70 16.21 3.76 -10.57
C LEU A 70 17.32 4.63 -9.99
N GLU A 71 16.98 5.83 -9.55
CA GLU A 71 17.94 6.80 -9.01
C GLU A 71 17.57 7.10 -7.55
N GLY A 72 18.38 6.58 -6.63
CA GLY A 72 18.30 6.95 -5.23
C GLY A 72 18.88 8.35 -5.02
N VAL A 73 18.07 9.26 -4.50
CA VAL A 73 18.51 10.58 -4.09
C VAL A 73 18.80 10.54 -2.60
N ARG A 74 20.05 10.83 -2.23
CA ARG A 74 20.44 10.86 -0.83
C ARG A 74 19.82 12.05 -0.10
N GLY A 75 19.42 11.82 1.15
CA GLY A 75 19.07 12.85 2.11
C GLY A 75 20.25 13.68 2.62
N GLU A 76 19.99 14.55 3.59
CA GLU A 76 21.00 15.46 4.16
C GLU A 76 22.05 14.76 5.04
N ASN A 77 21.75 13.57 5.55
CA ASN A 77 22.64 12.85 6.46
C ASN A 77 22.78 11.37 6.05
N TYR A 78 23.25 10.50 6.95
CA TYR A 78 23.44 9.06 6.72
C TYR A 78 22.40 8.20 7.43
N ARG A 79 21.43 8.82 8.11
CA ARG A 79 20.48 8.16 9.00
C ARG A 79 19.25 7.63 8.29
N GLY A 80 19.23 7.63 6.97
CA GLY A 80 18.16 7.03 6.17
C GLY A 80 18.73 6.28 4.97
N ASP A 81 18.01 5.24 4.58
CA ASP A 81 18.40 4.27 3.57
C ASP A 81 17.25 3.95 2.62
N ILE A 82 17.63 3.48 1.43
CA ILE A 82 16.72 3.01 0.39
C ILE A 82 17.26 1.65 -0.05
N ALA A 83 16.46 0.61 0.11
CA ALA A 83 16.74 -0.73 -0.37
C ALA A 83 15.66 -1.16 -1.38
N ILE A 84 16.07 -1.89 -2.42
CA ILE A 84 15.20 -2.31 -3.51
C ILE A 84 15.47 -3.79 -3.78
N ASP A 85 14.43 -4.57 -3.94
CA ASP A 85 14.52 -5.99 -4.30
C ASP A 85 13.38 -6.43 -5.23
N ASP A 86 13.43 -7.66 -5.72
CA ASP A 86 12.36 -8.34 -6.47
C ASP A 86 11.81 -7.51 -7.65
N ILE A 87 12.72 -6.95 -8.44
CA ILE A 87 12.35 -6.18 -9.63
C ILE A 87 11.86 -7.14 -10.72
N THR A 88 10.58 -7.06 -11.02
CA THR A 88 9.94 -7.79 -12.12
C THR A 88 9.37 -6.80 -13.13
N ILE A 89 9.56 -7.09 -14.43
CA ILE A 89 8.97 -6.33 -15.53
C ILE A 89 8.06 -7.26 -16.32
N THR A 90 6.80 -6.88 -16.48
CA THR A 90 5.80 -7.63 -17.25
C THR A 90 5.26 -6.79 -18.41
N GLN A 91 4.79 -7.46 -19.47
CA GLN A 91 4.14 -6.81 -20.61
C GLN A 91 2.61 -6.76 -20.44
N SER A 92 2.17 -6.38 -19.25
CA SER A 92 0.76 -6.23 -18.89
C SER A 92 0.61 -4.98 -18.04
N SER A 93 -0.60 -4.42 -17.98
CA SER A 93 -0.89 -3.43 -16.94
C SER A 93 -0.60 -4.02 -15.57
N CYS A 94 -0.14 -3.16 -14.65
CA CYS A 94 -0.04 -3.55 -13.25
C CYS A 94 -1.42 -4.03 -12.81
N PRO A 95 -1.53 -5.18 -12.11
CA PRO A 95 -2.83 -5.59 -11.59
C PRO A 95 -3.37 -4.41 -10.77
N SER A 96 -4.57 -3.93 -11.12
CA SER A 96 -5.34 -3.12 -10.17
C SER A 96 -5.36 -3.94 -8.90
N ALA A 97 -5.16 -3.28 -7.76
CA ALA A 97 -5.31 -3.97 -6.50
C ALA A 97 -6.79 -4.35 -6.38
N LEU A 98 -7.20 -5.46 -7.00
CA LEU A 98 -8.48 -6.13 -6.78
C LEU A 98 -8.59 -6.60 -5.32
N VAL A 99 -7.53 -6.41 -4.54
CA VAL A 99 -7.38 -6.68 -3.11
C VAL A 99 -7.28 -5.38 -2.28
N ASP A 100 -7.25 -4.20 -2.91
CA ASP A 100 -7.41 -2.91 -2.21
C ASP A 100 -8.90 -2.58 -2.12
N CYS A 101 -9.59 -3.36 -1.31
CA CYS A 101 -11.00 -3.15 -1.01
C CYS A 101 -11.12 -2.44 0.32
N SER A 102 -11.58 -1.18 0.30
CA SER A 102 -11.83 -0.43 1.54
C SER A 102 -13.09 -0.88 2.27
N PHE A 103 -13.92 -1.72 1.66
CA PHE A 103 -15.21 -2.17 2.19
C PHE A 103 -16.25 -1.06 2.44
N ASP A 104 -15.95 0.20 2.11
CA ASP A 104 -16.82 1.36 2.39
C ASP A 104 -18.17 1.30 1.66
N ASN A 105 -18.15 0.79 0.43
CA ASN A 105 -19.32 0.74 -0.44
C ASN A 105 -19.81 -0.69 -0.70
N ASP A 106 -18.89 -1.63 -0.92
CA ASP A 106 -19.19 -3.02 -1.20
C ASP A 106 -18.04 -3.95 -0.78
N THR A 107 -18.19 -5.24 -1.03
CA THR A 107 -17.16 -6.24 -0.73
C THR A 107 -16.14 -6.40 -1.85
N CYS A 108 -16.11 -5.51 -2.86
CA CYS A 108 -15.23 -5.57 -4.03
C CYS A 108 -15.10 -6.97 -4.67
N GLY A 109 -16.20 -7.74 -4.67
CA GLY A 109 -16.26 -9.09 -5.22
C GLY A 109 -15.89 -10.22 -4.25
N TRP A 110 -15.45 -9.91 -3.02
CA TRP A 110 -15.36 -10.88 -1.93
C TRP A 110 -16.75 -11.41 -1.60
N ARG A 111 -16.86 -12.73 -1.41
CA ARG A 111 -18.13 -13.42 -1.16
C ARG A 111 -18.03 -14.23 0.12
N GLN A 112 -19.08 -14.14 0.92
CA GLN A 112 -19.26 -15.01 2.07
C GLN A 112 -19.48 -16.44 1.59
N MET A 113 -18.75 -17.38 2.17
CA MET A 113 -19.01 -18.81 1.99
C MET A 113 -20.21 -19.19 2.85
N PHE A 114 -20.99 -20.18 2.41
CA PHE A 114 -22.21 -20.59 3.13
C PHE A 114 -22.02 -21.95 3.81
N ASP A 115 -20.86 -22.56 3.61
CA ASP A 115 -20.46 -23.86 4.13
C ASP A 115 -19.32 -23.74 5.17
N ASP A 116 -19.12 -22.54 5.72
CA ASP A 116 -18.24 -22.29 6.84
C ASP A 116 -19.02 -21.96 8.12
N ASP A 117 -18.31 -21.97 9.25
CA ASP A 117 -18.92 -21.88 10.58
C ASP A 117 -19.19 -20.42 11.03
N PHE A 118 -18.73 -19.41 10.26
CA PHE A 118 -18.76 -18.00 10.69
C PHE A 118 -18.97 -17.02 9.54
N ASN A 119 -19.87 -16.07 9.74
CA ASN A 119 -20.10 -14.98 8.80
C ASN A 119 -19.26 -13.73 9.13
N TRP A 120 -18.56 -13.21 8.13
CA TRP A 120 -18.05 -11.84 8.06
C TRP A 120 -19.21 -10.85 8.08
N LEU A 121 -19.09 -9.85 8.94
CA LEU A 121 -20.02 -8.74 9.05
C LEU A 121 -19.28 -7.44 8.76
N PRO A 122 -19.88 -6.49 8.02
CA PRO A 122 -19.32 -5.15 7.90
C PRO A 122 -19.55 -4.37 9.20
N ASN A 123 -18.53 -3.66 9.68
CA ASN A 123 -18.64 -2.75 10.81
C ASN A 123 -17.98 -1.39 10.54
N VAL A 124 -18.31 -0.41 11.36
CA VAL A 124 -17.69 0.91 11.43
C VAL A 124 -17.35 1.18 12.90
N GLY A 125 -16.15 1.66 13.17
CA GLY A 125 -15.67 1.92 14.53
C GLY A 125 -15.47 0.65 15.37
N GLU A 126 -15.43 0.80 16.70
CA GLU A 126 -15.26 -0.32 17.64
C GLU A 126 -16.38 -1.37 17.53
N THR A 127 -16.04 -2.63 17.84
CA THR A 127 -17.02 -3.71 18.01
C THR A 127 -17.81 -3.55 19.32
N ARG A 128 -18.97 -4.22 19.42
CA ARG A 128 -19.83 -4.14 20.62
C ARG A 128 -19.14 -4.62 21.90
N THR A 129 -18.23 -5.58 21.76
CA THR A 129 -17.44 -6.13 22.85
C THR A 129 -16.05 -5.49 22.80
N ARG A 130 -15.56 -5.08 23.97
CA ARG A 130 -14.24 -4.45 24.06
C ARG A 130 -13.16 -5.42 23.61
N ASP A 131 -12.14 -4.88 22.95
CA ASP A 131 -10.93 -5.59 22.53
C ASP A 131 -11.18 -6.74 21.53
N THR A 132 -12.31 -6.71 20.79
CA THR A 132 -12.63 -7.74 19.76
C THR A 132 -12.58 -7.22 18.32
N GLY A 133 -12.25 -5.94 18.12
CA GLY A 133 -12.11 -5.31 16.81
C GLY A 133 -11.40 -3.96 16.90
N PRO A 134 -11.02 -3.37 15.75
CA PRO A 134 -10.32 -2.10 15.70
C PRO A 134 -11.26 -0.93 16.04
N SER A 135 -10.69 0.19 16.48
CA SER A 135 -11.45 1.41 16.78
C SER A 135 -11.91 2.18 15.54
N SER A 136 -11.28 1.94 14.39
CA SER A 136 -11.58 2.53 13.08
C SER A 136 -11.04 1.59 11.99
N ASP A 137 -11.53 1.71 10.77
CA ASP A 137 -10.93 0.99 9.65
C ASP A 137 -9.51 1.53 9.34
N HIS A 138 -8.72 0.76 8.60
CA HIS A 138 -7.35 1.17 8.25
C HIS A 138 -7.29 2.14 7.06
N THR A 139 -8.29 2.13 6.16
CA THR A 139 -8.23 2.92 4.92
C THR A 139 -8.42 4.40 5.21
N ARG A 140 -9.46 4.75 5.98
CA ARG A 140 -9.79 6.15 6.29
C ARG A 140 -9.33 6.57 7.68
N ALA A 141 -9.13 5.61 8.58
CA ALA A 141 -8.81 5.87 9.99
C ALA A 141 -9.78 6.87 10.65
N ASP A 142 -11.02 6.90 10.17
CA ASP A 142 -12.12 7.73 10.67
C ASP A 142 -13.27 6.82 11.18
N ASN A 143 -14.33 7.44 11.69
CA ASN A 143 -15.52 6.71 12.17
C ASN A 143 -16.56 6.48 11.07
N ASP A 144 -16.18 6.60 9.78
CA ASP A 144 -17.07 6.41 8.65
C ASP A 144 -16.62 5.25 7.74
N GLY A 145 -15.33 4.90 7.76
CA GLY A 145 -14.80 3.79 6.99
C GLY A 145 -15.19 2.42 7.53
N ARG A 146 -15.33 1.45 6.62
CA ARG A 146 -15.81 0.10 6.92
C ARG A 146 -14.68 -0.92 6.91
N TYR A 147 -14.88 -1.98 7.69
CA TYR A 147 -14.07 -3.18 7.61
C TYR A 147 -14.95 -4.42 7.79
N LEU A 148 -14.47 -5.57 7.31
CA LEU A 148 -15.09 -6.86 7.59
C LEU A 148 -14.48 -7.47 8.85
N PHE A 149 -15.32 -8.01 9.73
CA PHE A 149 -14.88 -8.72 10.93
C PHE A 149 -15.74 -9.95 11.19
N ILE A 150 -15.25 -10.84 12.06
CA ILE A 150 -16.03 -11.94 12.64
C ILE A 150 -16.28 -11.65 14.11
N GLU A 151 -17.50 -11.92 14.59
CA GLU A 151 -17.81 -11.80 16.01
C GLU A 151 -17.12 -12.94 16.79
N ALA A 152 -16.09 -12.59 17.56
CA ALA A 152 -15.28 -13.54 18.31
C ALA A 152 -15.67 -13.61 19.80
N SER A 153 -16.56 -12.75 20.29
CA SER A 153 -16.92 -12.72 21.71
C SER A 153 -17.74 -13.94 22.17
N TRP A 154 -17.61 -14.26 23.45
CA TRP A 154 -18.31 -15.38 24.08
C TRP A 154 -19.78 -15.04 24.42
N PRO A 155 -20.71 -16.02 24.37
CA PRO A 155 -20.53 -17.33 23.73
C PRO A 155 -20.60 -17.18 22.21
N ARG A 156 -19.56 -17.67 21.52
CA ARG A 156 -19.63 -17.80 20.07
C ARG A 156 -20.74 -18.79 19.73
N VAL A 157 -21.68 -18.36 18.89
CA VAL A 157 -22.74 -19.20 18.34
C VAL A 157 -22.36 -19.50 16.89
N GLU A 158 -22.52 -20.74 16.45
CA GLU A 158 -22.43 -21.10 15.03
C GLU A 158 -23.41 -20.24 14.21
N GLY A 159 -22.97 -19.84 13.01
CA GLY A 159 -23.74 -19.02 12.07
C GLY A 159 -24.94 -19.74 11.47
#